data_AF-A0A2N3W4X1-F1
#
_entry.id   AF-A0A2N3W4X1-F1
#
_cell.length_a   1.000
_cell.length_b   1.000
_cell.length_c   1.000
_cell.angle_alpha   90.00
_cell.angle_beta   90.00
_cell.angle_gamma   90.00
#
_symmetry.space_group_name_H-M   'P 1'
#
loop_
_entity.id
_entity.type
_entity.pdbx_description
1 polymer ?
#
loop_
_entity_poly.entity_id
_entity_poly.type
_entity_poly.pdbx_seq_one_letter_code
_entity_poly.pdbx_strand_id
1 'polypeptide(L)'
;MFPRQLNRTVARLALLAAVGLPTAACGSSAQPPPEVDWAGGVCAHLADSGAGLAVPTVDQAQPVRAKGQMVSFLTALSERLGALRADMRKDGAPPVDGGAAAFDTALAHLDRARTAVGDAVATLSRAQVTDQKSLKSALDAAGSSLKAVSAYKGPADDLRADPKLRKAFDDNPECAAAVDAARGGQEQGDGS
;
A
#
# COMPACT_ATOMS: atom_id res chain seq x y z
N MET A 1 -30.20 2.35 47.60
CA MET A 1 -29.68 3.25 48.65
C MET A 1 -29.27 4.55 47.96
N PHE A 2 -30.02 5.64 48.20
CA PHE A 2 -29.85 7.01 47.67
C PHE A 2 -28.64 7.70 48.37
N PRO A 3 -28.03 8.80 47.83
CA PRO A 3 -28.66 10.06 47.37
C PRO A 3 -28.16 10.55 45.99
N ARG A 4 -28.89 11.26 45.10
CA ARG A 4 -29.76 12.47 45.16
C ARG A 4 -29.11 13.71 45.78
N GLN A 5 -28.49 14.54 44.93
CA GLN A 5 -28.24 15.95 45.21
C GLN A 5 -28.79 16.79 44.05
N LEU A 6 -29.98 17.35 44.27
CA LEU A 6 -30.45 18.58 43.62
C LEU A 6 -29.95 19.73 44.48
N ASN A 7 -29.39 20.78 43.89
CA ASN A 7 -29.50 22.12 44.46
C ASN A 7 -29.80 23.15 43.37
N ARG A 8 -30.97 23.78 43.53
CA ARG A 8 -31.48 24.97 42.83
C ARG A 8 -30.98 26.21 43.60
N THR A 9 -30.50 27.24 42.90
CA THR A 9 -31.08 28.61 42.81
C THR A 9 -30.04 29.61 42.25
N VAL A 10 -30.29 30.19 41.06
CA VAL A 10 -30.77 31.57 40.79
C VAL A 10 -29.77 32.68 41.15
N ALA A 11 -29.22 33.36 40.15
CA ALA A 11 -29.30 34.82 39.99
C ALA A 11 -28.69 35.26 38.65
N ARG A 12 -29.44 36.07 37.93
CA ARG A 12 -29.11 36.66 36.63
C ARG A 12 -28.17 37.86 36.82
N LEU A 13 -27.16 37.96 35.97
CA LEU A 13 -26.55 39.23 35.59
C LEU A 13 -26.41 39.24 34.07
N ALA A 14 -27.29 40.00 33.43
CA ALA A 14 -27.11 40.48 32.07
C ALA A 14 -26.25 41.74 32.15
N LEU A 15 -25.20 41.84 31.32
CA LEU A 15 -25.01 42.97 30.41
C LEU A 15 -23.73 42.82 29.59
N LEU A 16 -23.84 43.34 28.36
CA LEU A 16 -22.82 43.90 27.47
C LEU A 16 -22.23 43.00 26.38
N ALA A 17 -22.62 43.43 25.19
CA ALA A 17 -22.25 42.97 23.88
C ALA A 17 -20.75 43.17 23.60
N ALA A 18 -20.14 42.11 23.10
CA ALA A 18 -19.28 42.20 21.94
C ALA A 18 -19.55 40.93 21.15
N VAL A 19 -20.44 41.03 20.15
CA VAL A 19 -20.53 40.02 19.09
C VAL A 19 -19.27 40.23 18.25
N GLY A 20 -18.13 39.78 18.78
CA GLY A 20 -17.03 39.35 17.95
C GLY A 20 -17.52 38.08 17.29
N LEU A 21 -18.15 38.22 16.12
CA LEU A 21 -18.25 37.11 15.19
C LEU A 21 -16.84 36.53 15.15
N PRO A 22 -16.60 35.27 15.53
CA PRO A 22 -15.41 34.62 15.03
C PRO A 22 -15.58 34.80 13.52
N THR A 23 -14.67 35.54 12.89
CA THR A 23 -14.37 35.24 11.51
C THR A 23 -14.04 33.77 11.57
N ALA A 24 -15.04 32.93 11.28
CA ALA A 24 -14.81 31.65 10.67
C ALA A 24 -13.85 32.03 9.56
N ALA A 25 -12.56 31.83 9.83
CA ALA A 25 -11.56 31.83 8.80
C ALA A 25 -12.19 30.87 7.82
N CYS A 26 -12.69 31.43 6.72
CA CYS A 26 -13.19 30.69 5.61
C CYS A 26 -11.94 29.98 5.13
N GLY A 27 -11.63 28.86 5.77
CA GLY A 27 -10.62 27.93 5.39
C GLY A 27 -11.17 27.33 4.12
N SER A 28 -11.06 28.09 3.04
CA SER A 28 -10.89 27.52 1.73
C SER A 28 -9.66 26.65 1.91
N SER A 29 -9.89 25.38 2.24
CA SER A 29 -8.91 24.33 2.07
C SER A 29 -8.47 24.47 0.62
N ALA A 30 -7.34 25.14 0.43
CA ALA A 30 -6.80 25.34 -0.89
C ALA A 30 -6.69 23.95 -1.51
N GLN A 31 -7.30 23.77 -2.68
CA GLN A 31 -7.19 22.53 -3.42
C GLN A 31 -5.70 22.19 -3.51
N PRO A 32 -5.28 20.96 -3.17
CA PRO A 32 -3.90 20.57 -3.29
C PRO A 32 -3.40 20.82 -4.72
N PRO A 33 -2.10 21.13 -4.91
CA PRO A 33 -1.50 21.18 -6.23
C PRO A 33 -1.80 19.88 -7.02
N PRO A 34 -2.04 19.95 -8.34
CA PRO A 34 -2.43 18.77 -9.13
C PRO A 34 -1.49 17.57 -9.00
N GLU A 35 -0.20 17.81 -8.85
CA GLU A 35 0.81 16.77 -8.63
C GLU A 35 0.67 16.09 -7.26
N VAL A 36 0.27 16.84 -6.22
CA VAL A 36 0.02 16.31 -4.87
C VAL A 36 -1.27 15.49 -4.87
N ASP A 37 -2.33 15.97 -5.53
CA ASP A 37 -3.59 15.23 -5.70
C ASP A 37 -3.37 13.92 -6.46
N TRP A 38 -2.63 13.98 -7.57
CA TRP A 38 -2.22 12.80 -8.34
C TRP A 38 -1.44 11.79 -7.49
N ALA A 39 -0.49 12.27 -6.67
CA ALA A 39 0.28 11.41 -5.79
C ALA A 39 -0.62 10.71 -4.75
N GLY A 40 -1.66 11.40 -4.27
CA GLY A 40 -2.70 10.83 -3.39
C GLY A 40 -3.40 9.65 -4.04
N GLY A 41 -3.88 9.82 -5.28
CA GLY A 41 -4.49 8.74 -6.06
C GLY A 41 -3.60 7.50 -6.18
N VAL A 42 -2.32 7.69 -6.52
CA VAL A 42 -1.35 6.58 -6.58
C VAL A 42 -1.15 5.92 -5.21
N CYS A 43 -1.08 6.71 -4.14
CA CYS A 43 -0.94 6.19 -2.77
C CYS A 43 -2.17 5.40 -2.31
N ALA A 44 -3.37 5.81 -2.69
CA ALA A 44 -4.60 5.07 -2.44
C ALA A 44 -4.57 3.71 -3.15
N HIS A 45 -4.21 3.67 -4.44
CA HIS A 45 -4.07 2.41 -5.17
C HIS A 45 -3.01 1.49 -4.55
N LEU A 46 -1.91 2.06 -4.07
CA LEU A 46 -0.86 1.31 -3.37
C LEU A 46 -1.38 0.67 -2.08
N ALA A 47 -2.08 1.45 -1.25
CA ALA A 47 -2.70 0.95 -0.02
C ALA A 47 -3.69 -0.20 -0.32
N ASP A 48 -4.56 0.00 -1.31
CA ASP A 48 -5.55 -1.00 -1.72
C ASP A 48 -4.91 -2.26 -2.29
N SER A 49 -3.84 -2.11 -3.09
CA SER A 49 -3.12 -3.25 -3.67
C SER A 49 -2.43 -4.12 -2.62
N GLY A 50 -1.96 -3.51 -1.52
CA GLY A 50 -1.36 -4.21 -0.39
C GLY A 50 -2.38 -4.82 0.57
N ALA A 51 -3.58 -4.25 0.63
CA ALA A 51 -4.61 -4.67 1.57
C ALA A 51 -5.00 -6.15 1.39
N GLY A 52 -4.98 -6.89 2.51
CA GLY A 52 -5.41 -8.29 2.57
C GLY A 52 -4.49 -9.28 1.84
N LEU A 53 -3.26 -8.91 1.46
CA LEU A 53 -2.26 -9.86 1.00
C LEU A 53 -1.52 -10.44 2.21
N ALA A 54 -2.07 -11.52 2.77
CA ALA A 54 -1.41 -12.22 3.87
C ALA A 54 -0.34 -13.18 3.32
N VAL A 55 0.88 -13.06 3.83
CA VAL A 55 1.92 -14.06 3.57
C VAL A 55 1.51 -15.36 4.27
N PRO A 56 1.30 -16.46 3.54
CA PRO A 56 0.89 -17.72 4.13
C PRO A 56 1.98 -18.31 5.02
N THR A 57 1.58 -18.85 6.18
CA THR A 57 2.44 -19.73 6.98
C THR A 57 2.63 -21.06 6.23
N VAL A 58 3.88 -21.36 5.87
CA VAL A 58 4.25 -22.58 5.15
C VAL A 58 4.47 -23.72 6.14
N ASP A 59 3.59 -24.73 6.13
CA ASP A 59 3.81 -25.97 6.86
C ASP A 59 4.73 -26.91 6.05
N GLN A 60 6.03 -26.88 6.35
CA GLN A 60 7.01 -27.75 5.68
C GLN A 60 6.82 -29.24 6.00
N ALA A 61 6.03 -29.60 7.02
CA ALA A 61 5.68 -30.99 7.29
C ALA A 61 4.67 -31.54 6.25
N GLN A 62 4.01 -30.66 5.48
CA GLN A 62 3.06 -31.02 4.42
C GLN A 62 3.49 -30.45 3.05
N PRO A 63 4.49 -31.05 2.38
CA PRO A 63 5.12 -30.47 1.19
C PRO A 63 4.18 -30.11 0.05
N VAL A 64 3.20 -30.98 -0.24
CA VAL A 64 2.20 -30.75 -1.29
C VAL A 64 1.30 -29.57 -0.94
N ARG A 65 0.85 -29.48 0.33
CA ARG A 65 0.02 -28.39 0.82
C ARG A 65 0.79 -27.06 0.81
N ALA A 66 2.05 -27.07 1.26
CA ALA A 66 2.95 -25.93 1.22
C ALA A 66 3.13 -25.37 -0.21
N LYS A 67 3.38 -26.25 -1.19
CA LYS A 67 3.43 -25.85 -2.61
C LYS A 67 2.12 -25.16 -3.04
N GLY A 68 0.97 -25.76 -2.73
CA GLY A 68 -0.34 -25.21 -3.09
C GLY A 68 -0.59 -23.82 -2.50
N GLN A 69 -0.23 -23.62 -1.23
CA GLN A 69 -0.32 -22.32 -0.56
C GLN A 69 0.56 -21.27 -1.26
N MET A 70 1.79 -21.63 -1.66
CA MET A 70 2.69 -20.67 -2.32
C MET A 70 2.22 -20.30 -3.71
N VAL A 71 1.73 -21.28 -4.48
CA VAL A 71 1.14 -21.04 -5.80
C VAL A 71 -0.05 -20.08 -5.68
N SER A 72 -0.94 -20.31 -4.72
CA SER A 72 -2.09 -19.45 -4.47
C SER A 72 -1.68 -18.02 -4.11
N PHE A 73 -0.76 -17.87 -3.15
CA PHE A 73 -0.25 -16.57 -2.72
C PHE A 73 0.41 -15.78 -3.86
N LEU A 74 1.34 -16.41 -4.60
CA LEU A 74 2.04 -15.75 -5.70
C LEU A 74 1.09 -15.41 -6.85
N THR A 75 0.06 -16.22 -7.09
CA THR A 75 -0.99 -15.91 -8.08
C THR A 75 -1.74 -14.64 -7.67
N ALA A 76 -2.22 -14.57 -6.43
CA ALA A 76 -2.91 -13.39 -5.90
C ALA A 76 -2.01 -12.14 -5.92
N LEU A 77 -0.71 -12.30 -5.65
CA LEU A 77 0.27 -11.21 -5.78
C LEU A 77 0.40 -10.75 -7.24
N SER A 78 0.55 -11.66 -8.20
CA SER A 78 0.65 -11.31 -9.63
C SER A 78 -0.59 -10.57 -10.13
N GLU A 79 -1.78 -11.00 -9.70
CA GLU A 79 -3.06 -10.35 -10.02
C GLU A 79 -3.12 -8.93 -9.46
N ARG A 80 -2.75 -8.74 -8.19
CA ARG A 80 -2.69 -7.41 -7.54
C ARG A 80 -1.71 -6.47 -8.22
N LEU A 81 -0.51 -6.95 -8.59
CA LEU A 81 0.46 -6.14 -9.36
C LEU A 81 -0.12 -5.73 -10.73
N GLY A 82 -0.88 -6.62 -11.37
CA GLY A 82 -1.59 -6.33 -12.61
C GLY A 82 -2.70 -5.28 -12.44
N ALA A 83 -3.48 -5.38 -11.36
CA ALA A 83 -4.53 -4.41 -11.02
C ALA A 83 -3.93 -3.04 -10.72
N LEU A 84 -2.91 -2.97 -9.85
CA LEU A 84 -2.19 -1.73 -9.54
C LEU A 84 -1.66 -1.04 -10.81
N ARG A 85 -1.05 -1.80 -11.73
CA ARG A 85 -0.59 -1.27 -13.02
C ARG A 85 -1.74 -0.68 -13.84
N ALA A 86 -2.90 -1.35 -13.85
CA ALA A 86 -4.07 -0.89 -14.57
C ALA A 86 -4.67 0.37 -13.94
N ASP A 87 -4.71 0.45 -12.61
CA ASP A 87 -5.25 1.59 -11.88
C ASP A 87 -4.36 2.83 -12.03
N MET A 88 -3.04 2.67 -11.85
CA MET A 88 -2.09 3.75 -12.14
C MET A 88 -2.27 4.27 -13.59
N ARG A 89 -2.41 3.37 -14.57
CA ARG A 89 -2.63 3.77 -15.97
C ARG A 89 -3.91 4.57 -16.19
N LYS A 90 -4.96 4.39 -15.37
CA LYS A 90 -6.19 5.17 -15.44
C LYS A 90 -5.96 6.60 -14.94
N ASP A 91 -5.12 6.79 -13.92
CA ASP A 91 -4.74 8.12 -13.41
C ASP A 91 -3.93 8.91 -14.44
N GLY A 92 -3.16 8.21 -15.28
CA GLY A 92 -2.30 8.81 -16.28
C GLY A 92 -1.00 9.36 -15.68
N ALA A 93 -0.20 10.00 -16.54
CA ALA A 93 1.09 10.55 -16.14
C ALA A 93 0.93 11.73 -15.17
N PRO A 94 1.85 11.90 -14.21
CA PRO A 94 1.79 13.02 -13.27
C PRO A 94 1.99 14.37 -14.00
N PRO A 95 1.31 15.43 -13.54
CA PRO A 95 1.34 16.75 -14.17
C PRO A 95 2.61 17.54 -13.81
N VAL A 96 3.80 16.96 -14.03
CA VAL A 96 5.10 17.61 -13.85
C VAL A 96 6.00 17.37 -15.06
N ASP A 97 6.92 18.29 -15.33
CA ASP A 97 7.94 18.07 -16.38
C ASP A 97 8.75 16.79 -16.09
N GLY A 98 8.91 15.92 -17.08
CA GLY A 98 9.60 14.63 -16.91
C GLY A 98 8.74 13.55 -16.24
N GLY A 99 7.56 13.91 -15.73
CA GLY A 99 6.66 13.02 -15.02
C GLY A 99 6.22 11.79 -15.83
N ALA A 100 5.95 11.98 -17.12
CA ALA A 100 5.60 10.88 -18.03
C ALA A 100 6.70 9.81 -18.12
N ALA A 101 7.97 10.20 -18.21
CA ALA A 101 9.08 9.25 -18.29
C ALA A 101 9.28 8.46 -16.99
N ALA A 102 9.15 9.14 -15.83
CA ALA A 102 9.18 8.49 -14.52
C ALA A 102 8.01 7.51 -14.36
N PHE A 103 6.82 7.90 -14.81
CA PHE A 103 5.62 7.09 -14.77
C PHE A 103 5.72 5.84 -15.66
N ASP A 104 6.17 5.98 -16.90
CA ASP A 104 6.39 4.86 -17.82
C ASP A 104 7.44 3.88 -17.26
N THR A 105 8.49 4.40 -16.63
CA THR A 105 9.51 3.60 -15.95
C THR A 105 8.89 2.79 -14.81
N ALA A 106 8.10 3.42 -13.95
CA ALA A 106 7.42 2.77 -12.84
C ALA A 106 6.48 1.66 -13.32
N LEU A 107 5.68 1.94 -14.37
CA LEU A 107 4.81 0.95 -14.99
C LEU A 107 5.62 -0.23 -15.55
N ALA A 108 6.72 0.02 -16.26
CA ALA A 108 7.58 -1.03 -16.81
C ALA A 108 8.21 -1.90 -15.71
N HIS A 109 8.66 -1.30 -14.61
CA HIS A 109 9.20 -2.03 -13.46
C HIS A 109 8.14 -2.92 -12.80
N LEU A 110 6.92 -2.40 -12.64
CA LEU A 110 5.79 -3.15 -12.11
C LEU A 110 5.41 -4.35 -13.00
N ASP A 111 5.46 -4.19 -14.32
CA ASP A 111 5.21 -5.27 -15.28
C ASP A 111 6.30 -6.37 -15.23
N ARG A 112 7.57 -5.97 -15.08
CA ARG A 112 8.68 -6.92 -14.85
C ARG A 112 8.49 -7.69 -13.54
N ALA A 113 8.11 -7.01 -12.46
CA ALA A 113 7.80 -7.65 -11.18
C ALA A 113 6.67 -8.66 -11.30
N ARG A 114 5.55 -8.26 -11.93
CA ARG A 114 4.42 -9.16 -12.20
C ARG A 114 4.83 -10.39 -13.00
N THR A 115 5.62 -10.19 -14.05
CA THR A 115 6.11 -11.27 -14.93
C THR A 115 6.98 -12.25 -14.15
N ALA A 116 7.94 -11.75 -13.35
CA ALA A 116 8.79 -12.59 -12.51
C ALA A 116 7.99 -13.42 -11.49
N VAL A 117 6.94 -12.84 -10.90
CA VAL A 117 6.01 -13.57 -10.01
C VAL A 117 5.23 -14.63 -10.79
N GLY A 118 4.74 -14.32 -11.98
CA GLY A 118 4.06 -15.27 -12.86
C GLY A 118 4.95 -16.45 -13.26
N ASP A 119 6.22 -16.20 -13.56
CA ASP A 119 7.20 -17.25 -13.86
C ASP A 119 7.48 -18.15 -12.65
N ALA A 120 7.53 -17.57 -11.45
CA ALA A 120 7.66 -18.33 -10.20
C ALA A 120 6.43 -19.23 -9.96
N VAL A 121 5.21 -18.71 -10.18
CA VAL A 121 3.96 -19.49 -10.14
C VAL A 121 4.01 -20.66 -11.11
N ALA A 122 4.40 -20.40 -12.36
CA ALA A 122 4.46 -21.40 -13.40
C ALA A 122 5.50 -22.50 -13.08
N THR A 123 6.65 -22.10 -12.52
CA THR A 123 7.72 -22.99 -12.08
C THR A 123 7.26 -23.89 -10.92
N LEU A 124 6.69 -23.32 -9.85
CA LEU A 124 6.17 -24.10 -8.73
C LEU A 124 5.05 -25.05 -9.15
N SER A 125 4.12 -24.57 -9.97
CA SER A 125 2.96 -25.37 -10.40
C SER A 125 3.37 -26.63 -11.14
N ARG A 126 4.41 -26.56 -11.98
CA ARG A 126 4.97 -27.70 -12.70
C ARG A 126 5.88 -28.61 -11.87
N ALA A 127 6.42 -28.14 -10.75
CA ALA A 127 7.33 -28.93 -9.93
C ALA A 127 6.64 -30.15 -9.32
N GLN A 128 7.28 -31.33 -9.39
CA GLN A 128 6.82 -32.53 -8.69
C GLN A 128 7.31 -32.46 -7.24
N VAL A 129 6.38 -32.30 -6.29
CA VAL A 129 6.68 -32.21 -4.86
C VAL A 129 6.05 -33.39 -4.15
N THR A 130 6.88 -34.22 -3.53
CA THR A 130 6.46 -35.42 -2.78
C THR A 130 6.98 -35.43 -1.35
N ASP A 131 8.00 -34.62 -1.07
CA ASP A 131 8.71 -34.56 0.21
C ASP A 131 9.31 -33.15 0.44
N GLN A 132 9.95 -32.95 1.59
CA GLN A 132 10.56 -31.66 1.94
C GLN A 132 11.71 -31.26 1.01
N LYS A 133 12.48 -32.24 0.53
CA LYS A 133 13.64 -31.99 -0.33
C LYS A 133 13.20 -31.48 -1.71
N SER A 134 12.20 -32.13 -2.28
CA SER A 134 11.57 -31.73 -3.55
C SER A 134 10.84 -30.40 -3.42
N LEU A 135 10.16 -30.12 -2.29
CA LEU A 135 9.61 -28.79 -2.02
C LEU A 135 10.70 -27.72 -1.99
N LYS A 136 11.77 -27.94 -1.21
CA LYS A 136 12.89 -26.98 -1.14
C LYS A 136 13.47 -26.70 -2.52
N SER A 137 13.72 -27.75 -3.32
CA SER A 137 14.23 -27.59 -4.68
C SER A 137 13.27 -26.80 -5.57
N ALA A 138 11.96 -27.01 -5.44
CA ALA A 138 10.95 -26.27 -6.18
C ALA A 138 10.92 -24.78 -5.78
N LEU A 139 11.00 -24.49 -4.48
CA LEU A 139 11.07 -23.13 -3.95
C LEU A 139 12.34 -22.41 -4.40
N ASP A 140 13.50 -23.08 -4.36
CA ASP A 140 14.78 -22.51 -4.81
C ASP A 140 14.73 -22.16 -6.32
N ALA A 141 14.14 -23.05 -7.14
CA ALA A 141 13.96 -22.81 -8.57
C ALA A 141 13.02 -21.62 -8.84
N ALA A 142 11.90 -21.54 -8.13
CA ALA A 142 10.96 -20.42 -8.27
C ALA A 142 11.53 -19.10 -7.77
N GLY A 143 12.29 -19.12 -6.67
CA GLY A 143 13.00 -17.95 -6.14
C GLY A 143 14.03 -17.38 -7.11
N SER A 144 14.58 -18.21 -8.01
CA SER A 144 15.50 -17.74 -9.05
C SER A 144 14.83 -16.79 -10.05
N SER A 145 13.54 -17.00 -10.37
CA SER A 145 12.75 -16.07 -11.20
C SER A 145 12.56 -14.71 -10.51
N LEU A 146 12.42 -14.71 -9.18
CA LEU A 146 12.20 -13.50 -8.38
C LEU A 146 13.48 -12.68 -8.15
N LYS A 147 14.66 -13.28 -8.33
CA LYS A 147 15.95 -12.63 -8.06
C LYS A 147 16.15 -11.34 -8.85
N ALA A 148 15.66 -11.27 -10.08
CA ALA A 148 15.77 -10.07 -10.91
C ALA A 148 14.98 -8.87 -10.37
N VAL A 149 13.98 -9.12 -9.52
CA VAL A 149 13.09 -8.10 -8.97
C VAL A 149 13.13 -8.04 -7.45
N SER A 150 14.03 -8.78 -6.80
CA SER A 150 14.10 -8.84 -5.32
C SER A 150 14.54 -7.52 -4.69
N ALA A 151 15.22 -6.65 -5.44
CA ALA A 151 15.60 -5.31 -4.99
C ALA A 151 14.54 -4.25 -5.32
N TYR A 152 13.44 -4.63 -5.99
CA TYR A 152 12.39 -3.71 -6.37
C TYR A 152 11.56 -3.31 -5.16
N LYS A 153 11.52 -2.00 -4.86
CA LYS A 153 10.79 -1.44 -3.71
C LYS A 153 9.36 -1.00 -4.03
N GLY A 154 8.94 -1.14 -5.30
CA GLY A 154 7.63 -0.73 -5.77
C GLY A 154 7.64 0.61 -6.52
N PRO A 155 6.52 0.94 -7.19
CA PRO A 155 6.46 2.08 -8.09
C PRO A 155 6.54 3.43 -7.36
N ALA A 156 6.21 3.46 -6.05
CA ALA A 156 6.36 4.65 -5.24
C ALA A 156 7.83 5.07 -5.07
N ASP A 157 8.78 4.11 -5.08
CA ASP A 157 10.22 4.39 -5.03
C ASP A 157 10.72 4.86 -6.41
N ASP A 158 10.26 4.21 -7.49
CA ASP A 158 10.56 4.62 -8.88
C ASP A 158 10.14 6.08 -9.12
N LEU A 159 8.91 6.44 -8.71
CA LEU A 159 8.36 7.78 -8.90
C LEU A 159 9.09 8.83 -8.05
N ARG A 160 9.47 8.49 -6.82
CA ARG A 160 10.24 9.36 -5.92
C ARG A 160 11.70 9.59 -6.36
N ALA A 161 12.18 8.87 -7.38
CA ALA A 161 13.46 9.17 -7.99
C ALA A 161 13.47 10.57 -8.62
N ASP A 162 12.32 11.02 -9.14
CA ASP A 162 12.12 12.40 -9.59
C ASP A 162 11.92 13.36 -8.37
N PRO A 163 12.67 14.46 -8.25
CA PRO A 163 12.54 15.36 -7.10
C PRO A 163 11.19 16.06 -6.97
N LYS A 164 10.51 16.39 -8.07
CA LYS A 164 9.19 17.05 -8.05
C LYS A 164 8.13 16.06 -7.57
N LEU A 165 8.16 14.84 -8.11
CA LEU A 165 7.28 13.77 -7.64
C LEU A 165 7.53 13.43 -6.19
N ARG A 166 8.80 13.33 -5.77
CA ARG A 166 9.13 13.09 -4.35
C ARG A 166 8.47 14.10 -3.43
N LYS A 167 8.59 15.39 -3.77
CA LYS A 167 7.91 16.44 -3.01
C LYS A 167 6.39 16.24 -3.00
N ALA A 168 5.78 15.92 -4.13
CA ALA A 168 4.34 15.69 -4.21
C ALA A 168 3.87 14.52 -3.32
N PHE A 169 4.64 13.42 -3.30
CA PHE A 169 4.42 12.29 -2.40
C PHE A 169 4.64 12.64 -0.92
N ASP A 170 5.63 13.47 -0.60
CA ASP A 170 5.95 13.88 0.78
C ASP A 170 4.92 14.89 1.33
N ASP A 171 4.36 15.73 0.46
CA ASP A 171 3.34 16.72 0.81
C ASP A 171 1.92 16.12 0.90
N ASN A 172 1.71 14.88 0.44
CA ASN A 172 0.40 14.22 0.47
C ASN A 172 0.21 13.36 1.74
N PRO A 173 -0.81 13.63 2.58
CA PRO A 173 -1.03 12.88 3.82
C PRO A 173 -1.46 11.41 3.62
N GLU A 174 -2.14 11.07 2.52
CA GLU A 174 -2.54 9.70 2.20
C GLU A 174 -1.31 8.82 1.92
N CYS A 175 -0.25 9.42 1.36
CA CYS A 175 1.00 8.73 1.11
C CYS A 175 1.76 8.36 2.39
N ALA A 176 1.67 9.17 3.45
CA ALA A 176 2.22 8.82 4.74
C ALA A 176 1.49 7.59 5.33
N ALA A 177 0.16 7.59 5.26
CA ALA A 177 -0.67 6.47 5.74
C ALA A 177 -0.40 5.16 4.98
N ALA A 178 -0.21 5.22 3.65
CA ALA A 178 0.10 4.05 2.84
C ALA A 178 1.45 3.41 3.22
N VAL A 179 2.45 4.25 3.53
CA VAL A 179 3.77 3.79 3.99
C VAL A 179 3.69 3.18 5.39
N ASP A 180 2.92 3.77 6.29
CA ASP A 180 2.74 3.25 7.65
C ASP A 180 1.92 1.95 7.66
N ALA A 181 0.89 1.83 6.80
CA ALA A 181 0.14 0.60 6.63
C ALA A 181 1.03 -0.55 6.09
N ALA A 182 1.92 -0.26 5.16
CA ALA A 182 2.89 -1.24 4.65
C ALA A 182 3.88 -1.70 5.73
N ARG A 183 4.23 -0.84 6.70
CA ARG A 183 5.13 -1.17 7.82
C ARG A 183 4.42 -1.86 8.98
N GLY A 184 3.21 -1.43 9.34
CA GLY A 184 2.43 -1.96 10.46
C GLY A 184 2.02 -3.43 10.28
N GLY A 185 1.92 -3.90 9.03
CA GLY A 185 1.75 -5.32 8.73
C GLY A 185 2.95 -6.21 9.10
N GLN A 186 4.13 -5.64 9.36
CA GLN A 186 5.32 -6.39 9.78
C GLN A 186 5.44 -6.58 11.31
N GLU A 187 4.77 -5.77 12.14
CA GLU A 187 4.88 -5.85 13.61
C GLU A 187 3.86 -6.80 14.27
N GLN A 188 2.81 -7.24 13.57
CA GLN A 188 1.78 -8.12 14.15
C GLN A 188 2.14 -9.62 14.15
N GLY A 189 3.40 -9.98 13.84
CA GLY A 189 3.88 -11.36 13.79
C GLY A 189 4.70 -11.86 15.00
N ASP A 190 5.14 -10.97 15.90
CA ASP A 190 6.11 -11.30 16.97
C ASP A 190 5.46 -11.49 18.37
N GLY A 191 4.23 -12.02 18.39
CA GLY A 191 3.48 -12.19 19.64
C GLY A 191 2.65 -13.47 19.67
N SER A 192 3.28 -14.65 19.54
CA SER A 192 2.70 -15.95 19.92
C SER A 192 3.78 -16.99 20.21
#